data_AF-A0A1E7F552-F1
#
_entry.id   AF-A0A1E7F552-F1
#
_cell.length_a   1.000
_cell.length_b   1.000
_cell.length_c   1.000
_cell.angle_alpha   90.00
_cell.angle_beta   90.00
_cell.angle_gamma   90.00
#
_symmetry.space_group_name_H-M   'P 1'
#
loop_
_entity.id
_entity.type
_entity.pdbx_description
1 polymer ?
#
loop_
_entity_poly.entity_id
_entity_poly.type
_entity_poly.pdbx_seq_one_letter_code
_entity_poly.pdbx_strand_id
1 'polypeptide(L)'
;MNEPATLGAISCADKFILVGDHKQLPPLVNSAIAENGGYGVSVLKRLADSHPNAIAQLTMQYRMNEAICQISSEATYGGLLKCGNDNVKLQLLQLPAYPTLLPTPVNVNQPCFVWLHSVVDPQRPVIFVDTDNIRTGLPPYSNPSDSTAQDNKFEALEGRAGGSIVNRTEATLVRYIVKALHLCGHELSDIGVISPFRAQIRVLEESSTIMSLKKGGLELSTIDKYQGRDKSTIVISLVRSNERNSVGRLLQDERRLNVALTRAKKKVIVLGSFKTLKNGSAHLQPILNRMNMRNQRFLLPDNAVECYSIP
;
A
#
# COMPACT_ATOMS: atom_id res chain seq x y z
N MET A 1 -14.57 10.54 -13.77
CA MET A 1 -14.71 11.35 -15.02
C MET A 1 -14.91 12.81 -14.62
N ASN A 2 -14.32 13.75 -15.35
CA ASN A 2 -14.54 15.18 -15.10
C ASN A 2 -15.93 15.61 -15.58
N GLU A 3 -16.39 16.75 -15.08
CA GLU A 3 -17.75 17.23 -15.31
C GLU A 3 -18.09 17.50 -16.79
N PRO A 4 -17.24 18.21 -17.57
CA PRO A 4 -17.52 18.45 -18.98
C PRO A 4 -17.70 17.16 -19.80
N ALA A 5 -16.89 16.13 -19.56
CA ALA A 5 -17.01 14.86 -20.29
C ALA A 5 -18.30 14.10 -19.94
N THR A 6 -18.83 14.27 -18.72
CA THR A 6 -20.05 13.57 -18.29
C THR A 6 -21.31 14.30 -18.77
N LEU A 7 -21.28 15.64 -18.83
CA LEU A 7 -22.42 16.46 -19.21
C LEU A 7 -22.95 16.19 -20.63
N GLY A 8 -22.05 15.90 -21.58
CA GLY A 8 -22.47 15.60 -22.96
C GLY A 8 -23.40 14.38 -23.06
N ALA A 9 -23.18 13.34 -22.24
CA ALA A 9 -24.07 12.18 -22.21
C ALA A 9 -25.38 12.48 -21.45
N ILE A 10 -25.29 13.23 -20.35
CA ILE A 10 -26.45 13.61 -19.52
C ILE A 10 -27.43 14.47 -20.33
N SER A 11 -26.94 15.39 -21.17
CA SER A 11 -27.79 16.28 -21.97
C SER A 11 -28.62 15.56 -23.05
N CYS A 12 -28.35 14.29 -23.32
CA CYS A 12 -29.05 13.49 -24.33
C CYS A 12 -30.18 12.63 -23.75
N ALA A 13 -30.48 12.73 -22.44
CA ALA A 13 -31.48 11.89 -21.79
C ALA A 13 -32.28 12.64 -20.72
N ASP A 14 -33.56 12.32 -20.59
CA ASP A 14 -34.45 12.88 -19.55
C ASP A 14 -34.16 12.30 -18.15
N LYS A 15 -33.54 11.11 -18.09
CA LYS A 15 -33.16 10.40 -16.87
C LYS A 15 -31.80 9.75 -17.06
N PHE A 16 -30.99 9.76 -16.00
CA PHE A 16 -29.67 9.15 -16.00
C PHE A 16 -29.36 8.49 -14.66
N ILE A 17 -28.44 7.53 -14.68
CA ILE A 17 -27.90 6.87 -13.49
C ILE A 17 -26.38 7.04 -13.53
N LEU A 18 -25.82 7.65 -12.48
CA LEU A 18 -24.36 7.73 -12.31
C LEU A 18 -23.92 6.63 -11.34
N VAL A 19 -23.04 5.75 -11.81
CA VAL A 19 -22.42 4.71 -10.98
C VAL A 19 -20.98 5.10 -10.70
N GLY A 20 -20.59 5.07 -9.43
CA GLY A 20 -19.22 5.32 -9.01
C GLY A 20 -19.10 5.45 -7.50
N ASP A 21 -17.87 5.71 -7.06
CA ASP A 21 -17.55 5.92 -5.65
C ASP A 21 -16.80 7.23 -5.49
N HIS A 22 -17.48 8.23 -4.93
CA HIS A 22 -16.91 9.56 -4.70
C HIS A 22 -15.90 9.61 -3.54
N LYS A 23 -15.72 8.49 -2.82
CA LYS A 23 -14.68 8.28 -1.79
C LYS A 23 -13.42 7.60 -2.36
N GLN A 24 -13.41 7.26 -3.65
CA GLN A 24 -12.22 6.85 -4.40
C GLN A 24 -11.65 8.03 -5.21
N LEU A 25 -10.64 7.77 -6.06
CA LEU A 25 -9.86 8.82 -6.71
C LEU A 25 -10.71 9.79 -7.54
N PRO A 26 -10.47 11.12 -7.42
CA PRO A 26 -11.07 12.11 -8.30
C PRO A 26 -10.53 11.99 -9.73
N PRO A 27 -11.16 12.69 -10.70
CA PRO A 27 -10.55 12.94 -11.99
C PRO A 27 -9.16 13.56 -11.83
N LEU A 28 -8.19 13.10 -12.62
CA LEU A 28 -6.85 13.66 -12.61
C LEU A 28 -6.84 15.03 -13.28
N VAL A 29 -6.34 16.05 -12.57
CA VAL A 29 -6.17 17.41 -13.09
C VAL A 29 -4.71 17.82 -12.99
N ASN A 30 -4.07 18.12 -14.13
CA ASN A 30 -2.66 18.49 -14.18
C ASN A 30 -2.43 19.97 -13.80
N SER A 31 -3.36 20.86 -14.14
CA SER A 31 -3.25 22.29 -13.85
C SER A 31 -3.71 22.59 -12.43
N ALA A 32 -2.81 23.16 -11.62
CA ALA A 32 -3.16 23.60 -10.26
C ALA A 32 -4.27 24.66 -10.26
N ILE A 33 -4.29 25.55 -11.26
CA ILE A 33 -5.35 26.56 -11.41
C ILE A 33 -6.69 25.88 -11.67
N ALA A 34 -6.73 24.87 -12.54
CA ALA A 34 -7.97 24.15 -12.84
C ALA A 34 -8.44 23.31 -11.64
N GLU A 35 -7.52 22.66 -10.93
CA GLU A 35 -7.81 21.92 -9.70
C GLU A 35 -8.44 22.84 -8.66
N ASN A 36 -7.83 24.01 -8.42
CA ASN A 36 -8.36 25.03 -7.51
C ASN A 36 -9.68 25.63 -7.99
N GLY A 37 -9.90 25.68 -9.31
CA GLY A 37 -11.16 26.07 -9.95
C GLY A 37 -12.25 24.98 -9.90
N GLY A 38 -12.00 23.83 -9.26
CA GLY A 38 -12.99 22.78 -9.05
C GLY A 38 -13.06 21.69 -10.12
N TYR A 39 -12.13 21.65 -11.09
CA TYR A 39 -12.10 20.58 -12.10
C TYR A 39 -11.87 19.17 -11.53
N GLY A 40 -11.32 19.08 -10.30
CA GLY A 40 -11.16 17.83 -9.56
C GLY A 40 -12.45 17.28 -8.95
N VAL A 41 -13.57 18.01 -9.03
CA VAL A 41 -14.88 17.58 -8.54
C VAL A 41 -15.62 16.87 -9.67
N SER A 42 -16.00 15.60 -9.45
CA SER A 42 -16.82 14.86 -10.42
C SER A 42 -18.30 15.25 -10.30
N VAL A 43 -19.08 15.07 -11.39
CA VAL A 43 -20.54 15.27 -11.37
C VAL A 43 -21.20 14.44 -10.27
N LEU A 44 -20.77 13.18 -10.13
CA LEU A 44 -21.28 12.29 -9.07
C LEU A 44 -21.05 12.89 -7.68
N LYS A 45 -19.86 13.44 -7.41
CA LYS A 45 -19.57 14.08 -6.11
C LYS A 45 -20.44 15.32 -5.90
N ARG A 46 -20.54 16.20 -6.90
CA ARG A 46 -21.35 17.42 -6.84
C ARG A 46 -22.84 17.12 -6.61
N LEU A 47 -23.39 16.14 -7.33
CA LEU A 47 -24.79 15.72 -7.19
C LEU A 47 -25.04 14.98 -5.87
N ALA A 48 -24.08 14.15 -5.42
CA ALA A 48 -24.18 13.50 -4.11
C ALA A 48 -24.27 14.52 -2.97
N ASP A 49 -23.49 15.60 -3.03
CA ASP A 49 -23.48 16.63 -1.99
C ASP A 49 -24.75 17.50 -2.03
N SER A 50 -25.28 17.80 -3.21
CA SER A 50 -26.46 18.66 -3.39
C SER A 50 -27.79 17.91 -3.26
N HIS A 51 -27.83 16.61 -3.55
CA HIS A 51 -29.03 15.78 -3.54
C HIS A 51 -28.82 14.46 -2.79
N PRO A 52 -28.63 14.47 -1.46
CA PRO A 52 -28.35 13.26 -0.68
C PRO A 52 -29.43 12.17 -0.81
N ASN A 53 -30.70 12.58 -0.96
CA ASN A 53 -31.84 11.67 -1.09
C ASN A 53 -31.83 10.86 -2.41
N ALA A 54 -31.05 11.29 -3.41
CA ALA A 54 -30.90 10.58 -4.69
C ALA A 54 -29.79 9.52 -4.66
N ILE A 55 -29.08 9.35 -3.55
CA ILE A 55 -27.97 8.40 -3.43
C ILE A 55 -28.50 7.06 -2.93
N ALA A 56 -28.29 6.01 -3.74
CA ALA A 56 -28.38 4.63 -3.30
C ALA A 56 -26.98 4.10 -2.99
N GLN A 57 -26.71 3.73 -1.74
CA GLN A 57 -25.42 3.17 -1.33
C GLN A 57 -25.46 1.64 -1.34
N LEU A 58 -24.46 1.02 -1.99
CA LEU A 58 -24.25 -0.43 -1.93
C LEU A 58 -23.27 -0.76 -0.80
N THR A 59 -23.74 -1.48 0.21
CA THR A 59 -22.99 -1.77 1.45
C THR A 59 -22.43 -3.18 1.52
N MET A 60 -22.86 -4.09 0.64
CA MET A 60 -22.36 -5.46 0.58
C MET A 60 -21.24 -5.57 -0.47
N GLN A 61 -20.07 -6.09 -0.08
CA GLN A 61 -18.92 -6.28 -0.96
C GLN A 61 -18.50 -7.76 -1.04
N TYR A 62 -17.97 -8.17 -2.19
CA TYR A 62 -17.65 -9.58 -2.49
C TYR A 62 -16.17 -9.82 -2.82
N ARG A 63 -15.29 -8.90 -2.39
CA ARG A 63 -13.85 -8.92 -2.70
C ARG A 63 -13.00 -9.25 -1.48
N MET A 64 -13.09 -8.41 -0.45
CA MET A 64 -12.18 -8.36 0.68
C MET A 64 -12.67 -9.29 1.80
N ASN A 65 -11.75 -9.97 2.48
CA ASN A 65 -12.07 -10.59 3.75
C ASN A 65 -12.43 -9.58 4.84
N GLU A 66 -12.95 -10.08 5.96
CA GLU A 66 -13.48 -9.24 7.03
C GLU A 66 -12.45 -8.26 7.57
N ALA A 67 -11.23 -8.73 7.83
CA ALA A 67 -10.17 -7.90 8.41
C ALA A 67 -9.80 -6.71 7.51
N ILE A 68 -9.70 -6.93 6.19
CA ILE A 68 -9.41 -5.86 5.22
C ILE A 68 -10.63 -4.94 5.07
N CYS A 69 -11.83 -5.52 4.98
CA CYS A 69 -13.09 -4.78 4.84
C CYS A 69 -13.30 -3.82 6.01
N GLN A 70 -13.06 -4.25 7.25
CA GLN A 70 -13.25 -3.43 8.45
C GLN A 70 -12.40 -2.16 8.44
N ILE A 71 -11.15 -2.24 7.97
CA ILE A 71 -10.24 -1.07 7.94
C ILE A 71 -10.78 0.01 7.01
N SER A 72 -11.16 -0.38 5.79
CA SER A 72 -11.72 0.56 4.81
C SER A 72 -13.11 1.05 5.23
N SER A 73 -13.95 0.15 5.75
CA SER A 73 -15.31 0.46 6.23
C SER A 73 -15.28 1.55 7.30
N GLU A 74 -14.45 1.38 8.33
CA GLU A 74 -14.35 2.32 9.46
C GLU A 74 -13.58 3.60 9.12
N ALA A 75 -12.63 3.52 8.17
CA ALA A 75 -11.85 4.68 7.78
C ALA A 75 -12.63 5.63 6.87
N THR A 76 -13.39 5.08 5.92
CA THR A 76 -13.89 5.86 4.79
C THR A 76 -15.41 5.76 4.59
N TYR A 77 -16.03 4.64 5.00
CA TYR A 77 -17.45 4.35 4.75
C TYR A 77 -18.31 4.32 6.03
N GLY A 78 -17.83 4.89 7.14
CA GLY A 78 -18.60 5.03 8.37
C GLY A 78 -19.04 3.70 9.01
N GLY A 79 -18.33 2.59 8.74
CA GLY A 79 -18.66 1.27 9.27
C GLY A 79 -19.78 0.54 8.52
N LEU A 80 -20.29 1.10 7.42
CA LEU A 80 -21.43 0.54 6.70
C LEU A 80 -21.09 -0.63 5.77
N LEU A 81 -19.83 -0.73 5.31
CA LEU A 81 -19.39 -1.74 4.36
C LEU A 81 -19.21 -3.12 5.04
N LYS A 82 -19.84 -4.16 4.47
CA LYS A 82 -19.89 -5.54 5.01
C LYS A 82 -19.60 -6.59 3.94
N CYS A 83 -19.08 -7.75 4.35
CA CYS A 83 -18.87 -8.89 3.44
C CYS A 83 -20.21 -9.49 2.99
N GLY A 84 -20.32 -9.77 1.70
CA GLY A 84 -21.51 -10.32 1.03
C GLY A 84 -21.92 -11.72 1.48
N ASN A 85 -20.95 -12.54 1.89
CA ASN A 85 -21.15 -13.91 2.34
C ASN A 85 -19.95 -14.40 3.16
N ASP A 86 -20.11 -15.56 3.83
CA ASP A 86 -19.09 -16.13 4.70
C ASP A 86 -17.83 -16.60 3.94
N ASN A 87 -17.97 -17.04 2.69
CA ASN A 87 -16.83 -17.43 1.86
C ASN A 87 -15.87 -16.26 1.65
N VAL A 88 -16.42 -15.08 1.33
CA VAL A 88 -15.64 -13.84 1.18
C VAL A 88 -15.14 -13.37 2.54
N LYS A 89 -15.95 -13.48 3.60
CA LYS A 89 -15.60 -13.04 4.96
C LYS A 89 -14.39 -13.78 5.52
N LEU A 90 -14.39 -15.10 5.38
CA LEU A 90 -13.44 -16.03 6.01
C LEU A 90 -12.27 -16.40 5.10
N GLN A 91 -12.20 -15.89 3.87
CA GLN A 91 -11.09 -16.20 2.97
C GLN A 91 -9.74 -15.75 3.58
N LEU A 92 -8.80 -16.67 3.59
CA LEU A 92 -7.40 -16.43 3.97
C LEU A 92 -6.49 -16.75 2.79
N LEU A 93 -5.29 -16.17 2.81
CA LEU A 93 -4.24 -16.52 1.86
C LEU A 93 -3.91 -18.01 1.99
N GLN A 94 -3.65 -18.68 0.88
CA GLN A 94 -3.22 -20.08 0.90
C GLN A 94 -1.73 -20.11 0.53
N LEU A 95 -0.90 -20.58 1.45
CA LEU A 95 0.54 -20.72 1.29
C LEU A 95 0.91 -22.17 1.61
N PRO A 96 0.82 -23.10 0.65
CA PRO A 96 0.97 -24.54 0.92
C PRO A 96 2.33 -24.92 1.49
N ALA A 97 3.37 -24.13 1.23
CA ALA A 97 4.72 -24.37 1.71
C ALA A 97 5.14 -23.46 2.89
N TYR A 98 4.20 -22.71 3.49
CA TYR A 98 4.45 -21.93 4.69
C TYR A 98 4.29 -22.79 5.96
N PRO A 99 5.18 -22.66 6.97
CA PRO A 99 6.37 -21.80 7.01
C PRO A 99 7.65 -22.45 6.46
N THR A 100 7.58 -23.68 5.97
CA THR A 100 8.73 -24.54 5.65
C THR A 100 9.68 -23.97 4.59
N LEU A 101 9.18 -23.32 3.54
CA LEU A 101 10.00 -22.74 2.45
C LEU A 101 10.27 -21.24 2.63
N LEU A 102 10.14 -20.73 3.86
CA LEU A 102 10.59 -19.37 4.13
C LEU A 102 12.11 -19.26 3.99
N PRO A 103 12.62 -18.11 3.52
CA PRO A 103 14.05 -17.82 3.52
C PRO A 103 14.65 -18.03 4.90
N THR A 104 15.74 -18.78 4.98
CA THR A 104 16.50 -18.95 6.22
C THR A 104 17.35 -17.71 6.47
N PRO A 105 17.45 -17.23 7.72
CA PRO A 105 18.35 -16.12 8.02
C PRO A 105 19.81 -16.45 7.75
N VAL A 106 20.59 -15.44 7.36
CA VAL A 106 22.02 -15.59 7.01
C VAL A 106 22.86 -16.03 8.21
N ASN A 107 22.55 -15.48 9.39
CA ASN A 107 23.26 -15.78 10.61
C ASN A 107 22.30 -16.32 11.67
N VAL A 108 22.21 -17.64 11.76
CA VAL A 108 21.34 -18.37 12.70
C VAL A 108 21.73 -18.08 14.16
N ASN A 109 22.97 -17.66 14.41
CA ASN A 109 23.50 -17.39 15.75
C ASN A 109 23.29 -15.93 16.20
N GLN A 110 22.91 -15.03 15.29
CA GLN A 110 22.40 -13.72 15.69
C GLN A 110 20.89 -13.85 15.91
N PRO A 111 20.33 -13.18 16.93
CA PRO A 111 18.88 -13.12 17.16
C PRO A 111 18.20 -12.27 16.07
N CYS A 112 18.29 -12.69 14.82
CA CYS A 112 17.39 -12.24 13.79
C CYS A 112 16.05 -12.91 14.08
N PHE A 113 15.12 -12.14 14.64
CA PHE A 113 13.73 -12.59 14.71
C PHE A 113 13.32 -12.95 13.28
N VAL A 114 12.77 -14.15 13.06
CA VAL A 114 12.33 -14.65 11.73
C VAL A 114 11.09 -13.86 11.29
N TRP A 115 11.27 -12.56 11.07
CA TRP A 115 10.19 -11.60 10.95
C TRP A 115 9.32 -11.86 9.73
N LEU A 116 9.87 -12.52 8.70
CA LEU A 116 9.10 -12.97 7.54
C LEU A 116 7.98 -13.92 7.95
N HIS A 117 8.19 -14.77 8.97
CA HIS A 117 7.15 -15.65 9.50
C HIS A 117 5.91 -14.85 9.91
N SER A 118 6.12 -13.78 10.68
CA SER A 118 5.06 -12.88 11.16
C SER A 118 4.44 -12.04 10.05
N VAL A 119 5.21 -11.66 9.03
CA VAL A 119 4.75 -10.77 7.96
C VAL A 119 3.92 -11.51 6.91
N VAL A 120 4.36 -12.70 6.48
CA VAL A 120 3.67 -13.45 5.43
C VAL A 120 2.57 -14.37 5.96
N ASP A 121 2.47 -14.56 7.28
CA ASP A 121 1.46 -15.41 7.95
C ASP A 121 0.05 -15.23 7.36
N PRO A 122 -0.54 -16.29 6.78
CA PRO A 122 -1.92 -16.27 6.29
C PRO A 122 -2.97 -15.87 7.34
N GLN A 123 -2.72 -16.16 8.62
CA GLN A 123 -3.60 -15.82 9.74
C GLN A 123 -3.56 -14.33 10.11
N ARG A 124 -2.66 -13.56 9.48
CA ARG A 124 -2.61 -12.09 9.58
C ARG A 124 -2.95 -11.44 8.24
N PRO A 125 -4.23 -11.39 7.84
CA PRO A 125 -4.68 -10.74 6.61
C PRO A 125 -4.24 -9.28 6.46
N VAL A 126 -4.08 -8.58 7.57
CA VAL A 126 -3.66 -7.18 7.58
C VAL A 126 -2.43 -7.07 8.47
N ILE A 127 -1.37 -6.51 7.93
CA ILE A 127 -0.18 -6.17 8.72
C ILE A 127 0.41 -4.83 8.28
N PHE A 128 0.74 -4.00 9.27
CA PHE A 128 1.58 -2.83 9.10
C PHE A 128 3.00 -3.18 9.58
N VAL A 129 3.93 -3.20 8.64
CA VAL A 129 5.35 -3.48 8.86
C VAL A 129 6.05 -2.16 9.12
N ASP A 130 6.36 -1.93 10.40
CA ASP A 130 6.94 -0.69 10.89
C ASP A 130 8.46 -0.70 10.79
N THR A 131 8.99 0.27 10.05
CA THR A 131 10.42 0.40 9.72
C THR A 131 11.20 1.27 10.70
N ASP A 132 10.56 1.86 11.73
CA ASP A 132 11.18 2.87 12.60
C ASP A 132 12.40 2.35 13.41
N ASN A 133 12.42 1.05 13.73
CA ASN A 133 13.49 0.44 14.51
C ASN A 133 14.67 -0.04 13.67
N ILE A 134 14.56 -0.04 12.33
CA ILE A 134 15.62 -0.53 11.45
C ILE A 134 16.88 0.36 11.54
N ARG A 135 18.05 -0.27 11.54
CA ARG A 135 19.37 0.35 11.53
C ARG A 135 20.23 -0.32 10.44
N THR A 136 20.29 0.27 9.25
CA THR A 136 20.95 -0.33 8.07
C THR A 136 22.32 0.28 7.78
N GLY A 137 23.23 -0.52 7.22
CA GLY A 137 24.46 0.01 6.59
C GLY A 137 24.23 0.75 5.26
N LEU A 138 23.00 0.72 4.71
CA LEU A 138 22.63 1.47 3.52
C LEU A 138 22.46 2.96 3.86
N PRO A 139 23.28 3.87 3.33
CA PRO A 139 23.10 5.29 3.62
C PRO A 139 21.82 5.79 2.95
N PRO A 140 20.98 6.59 3.64
CA PRO A 140 19.73 7.10 3.07
C PRO A 140 19.94 8.04 1.87
N TYR A 141 21.14 8.61 1.70
CA TYR A 141 21.42 9.67 0.72
C TYR A 141 22.54 9.37 -0.29
N SER A 142 23.10 8.15 -0.36
CA SER A 142 24.21 7.86 -1.27
C SER A 142 23.80 7.13 -2.54
N ASN A 143 24.54 7.39 -3.63
CA ASN A 143 24.59 6.51 -4.78
C ASN A 143 25.37 5.24 -4.41
N PRO A 144 25.08 4.07 -5.02
CA PRO A 144 25.80 2.81 -4.75
C PRO A 144 27.34 2.90 -4.92
N SER A 145 27.83 3.94 -5.59
CA SER A 145 29.25 4.21 -5.83
C SER A 145 29.98 4.93 -4.69
N ASP A 146 29.27 5.53 -3.73
CA ASP A 146 29.88 6.20 -2.57
C ASP A 146 29.97 5.22 -1.40
N SER A 147 30.85 4.22 -1.53
CA SER A 147 31.17 3.27 -0.48
C SER A 147 32.30 3.83 0.40
N THR A 148 31.99 4.72 1.32
CA THR A 148 32.84 4.87 2.51
C THR A 148 32.34 3.88 3.56
N ALA A 149 33.00 2.72 3.60
CA ALA A 149 32.80 1.73 4.64
C ALA A 149 33.23 2.34 5.98
N GLN A 150 32.24 2.76 6.77
CA GLN A 150 32.39 3.06 8.17
C GLN A 150 31.20 2.43 8.88
N ASP A 151 31.40 1.88 10.08
CA ASP A 151 30.43 1.13 10.91
C ASP A 151 29.15 1.91 11.31
N ASN A 152 28.82 3.00 10.61
CA ASN A 152 27.64 3.79 10.83
C ASN A 152 26.41 3.05 10.32
N LYS A 153 25.57 2.61 11.26
CA LYS A 153 24.19 2.20 10.95
C LYS A 153 23.29 3.42 10.88
N PHE A 154 22.51 3.53 9.80
CA PHE A 154 21.58 4.62 9.55
C PHE A 154 20.13 4.18 9.82
N GLU A 155 19.29 5.13 10.24
CA GLU A 155 17.84 4.91 10.24
C GLU A 155 17.32 4.69 8.81
N ALA A 156 16.21 3.96 8.67
CA ALA A 156 15.56 3.66 7.39
C ALA A 156 14.82 4.87 6.78
N LEU A 157 15.48 6.01 6.71
CA LEU A 157 14.95 7.27 6.21
C LEU A 157 14.76 7.26 4.70
N GLU A 158 13.88 8.15 4.24
CA GLU A 158 13.69 8.42 2.83
C GLU A 158 14.93 9.11 2.20
N GLY A 159 15.27 8.68 0.99
CA GLY A 159 16.34 9.22 0.18
C GLY A 159 15.84 9.98 -1.05
N ARG A 160 16.77 10.28 -1.97
CA ARG A 160 16.49 10.91 -3.26
C ARG A 160 17.07 10.08 -4.41
N ALA A 161 16.29 9.87 -5.47
CA ALA A 161 16.75 9.34 -6.75
C ALA A 161 16.23 10.26 -7.87
N GLY A 162 17.15 10.94 -8.57
CA GLY A 162 16.80 11.93 -9.60
C GLY A 162 15.86 13.02 -9.07
N GLY A 163 16.11 13.54 -7.87
CA GLY A 163 15.29 14.56 -7.20
C GLY A 163 13.96 14.05 -6.62
N SER A 164 13.54 12.82 -6.93
CA SER A 164 12.31 12.22 -6.40
C SER A 164 12.56 11.44 -5.11
N ILE A 165 11.56 11.38 -4.24
CA ILE A 165 11.64 10.68 -2.95
C ILE A 165 11.54 9.16 -3.17
N VAL A 166 12.42 8.42 -2.53
CA VAL A 166 12.48 6.94 -2.55
C VAL A 166 12.89 6.40 -1.18
N ASN A 167 12.67 5.11 -0.93
CA ASN A 167 13.14 4.44 0.28
C ASN A 167 13.72 3.07 -0.11
N ARG A 168 15.06 2.98 -0.15
CA ARG A 168 15.79 1.77 -0.58
C ARG A 168 15.67 0.64 0.45
N THR A 169 15.52 0.98 1.73
CA THR A 169 15.25 0.01 2.80
C THR A 169 13.88 -0.64 2.57
N GLU A 170 12.81 0.13 2.39
CA GLU A 170 11.50 -0.41 2.05
C GLU A 170 11.53 -1.25 0.76
N ALA A 171 12.27 -0.81 -0.27
CA ALA A 171 12.40 -1.57 -1.52
C ALA A 171 13.04 -2.96 -1.28
N THR A 172 14.04 -3.03 -0.40
CA THR A 172 14.69 -4.28 -0.01
C THR A 172 13.74 -5.19 0.78
N LEU A 173 12.97 -4.63 1.71
CA LEU A 173 11.97 -5.39 2.47
C LEU A 173 10.85 -5.94 1.57
N VAL A 174 10.35 -5.13 0.63
CA VAL A 174 9.35 -5.56 -0.37
C VAL A 174 9.87 -6.75 -1.16
N ARG A 175 11.13 -6.70 -1.61
CA ARG A 175 11.77 -7.82 -2.32
C ARG A 175 11.79 -9.10 -1.49
N TYR A 176 12.14 -9.02 -0.21
CA TYR A 176 12.13 -10.17 0.69
C TYR A 176 10.73 -10.74 0.88
N ILE A 177 9.74 -9.88 1.11
CA ILE A 177 8.35 -10.28 1.33
C ILE A 177 7.78 -10.97 0.07
N VAL A 178 7.95 -10.36 -1.10
CA VAL A 178 7.41 -10.92 -2.35
C VAL A 178 8.09 -12.23 -2.70
N LYS A 179 9.41 -12.34 -2.53
CA LYS A 179 10.12 -13.60 -2.73
C LYS A 179 9.65 -14.69 -1.76
N ALA A 180 9.46 -14.35 -0.48
CA ALA A 180 8.97 -15.29 0.53
C ALA A 180 7.56 -15.80 0.22
N LEU A 181 6.64 -14.91 -0.18
CA LEU A 181 5.30 -15.29 -0.63
C LEU A 181 5.35 -16.27 -1.80
N HIS A 182 6.19 -15.98 -2.80
CA HIS A 182 6.35 -16.84 -3.96
C HIS A 182 6.94 -18.21 -3.61
N LEU A 183 7.99 -18.25 -2.78
CA LEU A 183 8.61 -19.50 -2.31
C LEU A 183 7.63 -20.35 -1.50
N CYS A 184 6.72 -19.72 -0.76
CA CYS A 184 5.67 -20.41 0.00
C CYS A 184 4.50 -20.90 -0.88
N GLY A 185 4.60 -20.78 -2.20
CA GLY A 185 3.63 -21.29 -3.16
C GLY A 185 2.56 -20.29 -3.60
N HIS A 186 2.72 -18.99 -3.34
CA HIS A 186 1.80 -17.97 -3.86
C HIS A 186 2.11 -17.64 -5.32
N GLU A 187 1.06 -17.54 -6.14
CA GLU A 187 1.18 -17.22 -7.56
C GLU A 187 1.57 -15.75 -7.75
N LEU A 188 2.60 -15.49 -8.54
CA LEU A 188 3.10 -14.13 -8.79
C LEU A 188 2.05 -13.24 -9.45
N SER A 189 1.24 -13.81 -10.35
CA SER A 189 0.14 -13.12 -11.01
C SER A 189 -0.90 -12.60 -10.01
N ASP A 190 -0.95 -13.14 -8.80
CA ASP A 190 -1.91 -12.80 -7.74
C ASP A 190 -1.26 -11.99 -6.60
N ILE A 191 -0.11 -11.36 -6.90
CA ILE A 191 0.59 -10.39 -6.07
C ILE A 191 0.67 -9.05 -6.79
N GLY A 192 0.27 -7.98 -6.10
CA GLY A 192 0.49 -6.61 -6.55
C GLY A 192 1.38 -5.84 -5.56
N VAL A 193 2.39 -5.15 -6.06
CA VAL A 193 3.19 -4.18 -5.30
C VAL A 193 2.82 -2.78 -5.75
N ILE A 194 2.38 -1.96 -4.80
CA ILE A 194 1.95 -0.59 -5.08
C ILE A 194 2.67 0.42 -4.20
N SER A 195 2.87 1.63 -4.75
CA SER A 195 3.42 2.76 -4.02
C SER A 195 2.77 4.07 -4.49
N PRO A 196 2.66 5.11 -3.63
CA PRO A 196 2.27 6.44 -4.09
C PRO A 196 3.29 7.06 -5.04
N PHE A 197 4.57 6.69 -4.91
CA PHE A 197 5.67 7.36 -5.60
C PHE A 197 6.15 6.52 -6.80
N ARG A 198 6.06 7.09 -8.01
CA ARG A 198 6.56 6.44 -9.23
C ARG A 198 8.06 6.14 -9.16
N ALA A 199 8.84 6.98 -8.50
CA ALA A 199 10.27 6.76 -8.32
C ALA A 199 10.56 5.52 -7.47
N GLN A 200 9.72 5.20 -6.48
CA GLN A 200 9.85 3.97 -5.70
C GLN A 200 9.64 2.72 -6.55
N ILE A 201 8.68 2.76 -7.48
CA ILE A 201 8.48 1.66 -8.43
C ILE A 201 9.72 1.46 -9.31
N ARG A 202 10.36 2.53 -9.77
CA ARG A 202 11.61 2.44 -10.53
C ARG A 202 12.75 1.83 -9.70
N VAL A 203 12.90 2.23 -8.44
CA VAL A 203 13.91 1.66 -7.52
C VAL A 203 13.66 0.16 -7.28
N LEU A 204 12.40 -0.26 -7.17
CA LEU A 204 12.05 -1.69 -7.08
C LEU A 204 12.46 -2.45 -8.36
N GLU A 205 12.27 -1.84 -9.53
CA GLU A 205 12.65 -2.42 -10.83
C GLU A 205 14.17 -2.47 -11.08
N GLU A 206 15.00 -1.76 -10.29
CA GLU A 206 16.47 -1.89 -10.33
C GLU A 206 16.92 -3.28 -9.85
N SER A 207 16.12 -3.97 -9.02
CA SER A 207 16.45 -5.31 -8.53
C SER A 207 16.22 -6.39 -9.59
N SER A 208 17.27 -7.16 -9.88
CA SER A 208 17.20 -8.35 -10.74
C SER A 208 16.18 -9.38 -10.24
N THR A 209 16.08 -9.59 -8.92
CA THR A 209 15.07 -10.44 -8.29
C THR A 209 13.67 -9.97 -8.67
N ILE A 210 13.35 -8.69 -8.43
CA ILE A 210 12.02 -8.12 -8.72
C ILE A 210 11.72 -8.22 -10.20
N MET A 211 12.69 -7.94 -11.08
CA MET A 211 12.51 -8.05 -12.52
C MET A 211 12.24 -9.48 -12.97
N SER A 212 12.88 -10.47 -12.36
CA SER A 212 12.59 -11.90 -12.61
C SER A 212 11.16 -12.26 -12.17
N LEU A 213 10.76 -11.84 -10.96
CA LEU A 213 9.40 -12.07 -10.46
C LEU A 213 8.34 -11.34 -11.30
N LYS A 214 8.65 -10.15 -11.81
CA LYS A 214 7.79 -9.38 -12.73
C LYS A 214 7.58 -10.11 -14.06
N LYS A 215 8.64 -10.70 -14.63
CA LYS A 215 8.52 -11.57 -15.82
C LYS A 215 7.65 -12.80 -15.53
N GLY A 216 7.63 -13.28 -14.29
CA GLY A 216 6.76 -14.37 -13.82
C GLY A 216 5.32 -13.96 -13.49
N GLY A 217 4.93 -12.69 -13.64
CA GLY A 217 3.55 -12.22 -13.46
C GLY A 217 3.33 -11.22 -12.32
N LEU A 218 4.35 -10.94 -11.49
CA LEU A 218 4.25 -9.93 -10.43
C LEU A 218 3.91 -8.55 -11.01
N GLU A 219 2.90 -7.90 -10.43
CA GLU A 219 2.50 -6.57 -10.88
C GLU A 219 3.11 -5.47 -9.99
N LEU A 220 3.76 -4.48 -10.61
CA LEU A 220 4.24 -3.26 -9.95
C LEU A 220 3.56 -2.03 -10.55
N SER A 221 3.01 -1.16 -9.71
CA SER A 221 2.36 0.06 -10.20
C SER A 221 2.24 1.15 -9.14
N THR A 222 1.82 2.35 -9.57
CA THR A 222 1.40 3.39 -8.62
C THR A 222 -0.05 3.18 -8.18
N ILE A 223 -0.42 3.69 -7.01
CA ILE A 223 -1.81 3.62 -6.51
C ILE A 223 -2.81 4.13 -7.56
N ASP A 224 -2.53 5.29 -8.15
CA ASP A 224 -3.42 5.92 -9.14
C ASP A 224 -3.63 5.05 -10.40
N LYS A 225 -2.62 4.26 -10.80
CA LYS A 225 -2.70 3.35 -11.96
C LYS A 225 -3.30 1.98 -11.61
N TYR A 226 -3.42 1.65 -10.33
CA TYR A 226 -3.99 0.39 -9.86
C TYR A 226 -5.51 0.44 -9.63
N GLN A 227 -6.14 1.57 -9.97
CA GLN A 227 -7.57 1.75 -9.81
C GLN A 227 -8.35 0.72 -10.64
N GLY A 228 -9.38 0.12 -10.04
CA GLY A 228 -10.20 -0.91 -10.68
C GLY A 228 -9.57 -2.30 -10.74
N ARG A 229 -8.30 -2.45 -10.36
CA ARG A 229 -7.60 -3.73 -10.29
C ARG A 229 -7.64 -4.30 -8.87
N ASP A 230 -7.42 -5.59 -8.73
CA ASP A 230 -7.30 -6.27 -7.43
C ASP A 230 -6.45 -7.55 -7.55
N LYS A 231 -5.92 -8.00 -6.40
CA LYS A 231 -5.11 -9.22 -6.25
C LYS A 231 -5.42 -9.89 -4.91
N SER A 232 -5.08 -11.17 -4.76
CA SER A 232 -5.15 -11.84 -3.45
C SER A 232 -4.27 -11.16 -2.42
N THR A 233 -3.03 -10.80 -2.81
CA THR A 233 -2.08 -10.13 -1.92
C THR A 233 -1.62 -8.80 -2.49
N ILE A 234 -1.70 -7.74 -1.70
CA ILE A 234 -1.15 -6.43 -2.04
C ILE A 234 -0.07 -6.04 -1.03
N VAL A 235 1.09 -5.63 -1.53
CA VAL A 235 2.21 -5.07 -0.76
C VAL A 235 2.30 -3.58 -1.07
N ILE A 236 2.25 -2.73 -0.04
CA ILE A 236 2.22 -1.28 -0.17
C ILE A 236 3.50 -0.70 0.42
N SER A 237 4.29 0.02 -0.36
CA SER A 237 5.43 0.80 0.14
C SER A 237 5.06 2.29 0.20
N LEU A 238 4.97 2.83 1.42
CA LEU A 238 4.56 4.23 1.66
C LEU A 238 5.72 5.23 1.57
N VAL A 239 6.96 4.75 1.60
CA VAL A 239 8.21 5.49 1.32
C VAL A 239 8.60 6.54 2.37
N ARG A 240 7.63 7.30 2.89
CA ARG A 240 7.88 8.46 3.73
C ARG A 240 8.41 8.06 5.10
N SER A 241 9.62 8.50 5.39
CA SER A 241 10.28 8.37 6.69
C SER A 241 11.28 9.51 6.85
N ASN A 242 11.00 10.44 7.76
CA ASN A 242 11.82 11.63 7.99
C ASN A 242 11.56 12.23 9.37
N GLU A 243 12.56 12.95 9.88
CA GLU A 243 12.54 13.59 11.21
C GLU A 243 11.44 14.65 11.35
N ARG A 244 11.06 15.29 10.23
CA ARG A 244 10.05 16.35 10.19
C ARG A 244 8.61 15.82 10.26
N ASN A 245 8.41 14.50 10.26
CA ASN A 245 7.10 13.86 10.16
C ASN A 245 6.26 14.36 8.98
N SER A 246 6.88 14.64 7.82
CA SER A 246 6.17 15.10 6.64
C SER A 246 5.85 13.95 5.69
N VAL A 247 4.61 13.83 5.22
CA VAL A 247 4.20 12.78 4.26
C VAL A 247 3.99 13.28 2.83
N GLY A 248 3.95 14.61 2.63
CA GLY A 248 3.65 15.23 1.34
C GLY A 248 2.21 15.03 0.86
N ARG A 249 1.84 15.71 -0.23
CA ARG A 249 0.44 15.77 -0.73
C ARG A 249 -0.16 14.41 -1.09
N LEU A 250 0.64 13.46 -1.60
CA LEU A 250 0.14 12.18 -2.10
C LEU A 250 -0.47 11.31 -0.98
N LEU A 251 0.09 11.38 0.23
CA LEU A 251 -0.37 10.62 1.41
C LEU A 251 -1.32 11.41 2.32
N GLN A 252 -1.60 12.67 1.99
CA GLN A 252 -2.70 13.43 2.61
C GLN A 252 -4.06 13.10 1.98
N ASP A 253 -4.07 12.45 0.82
CA ASP A 253 -5.30 12.10 0.13
C ASP A 253 -5.87 10.78 0.66
N GLU A 254 -6.92 10.86 1.48
CA GLU A 254 -7.64 9.70 2.01
C GLU A 254 -8.13 8.76 0.90
N ARG A 255 -8.47 9.29 -0.28
CA ARG A 255 -9.00 8.49 -1.40
C ARG A 255 -7.92 7.58 -1.98
N ARG A 256 -6.68 8.07 -2.07
CA ARG A 256 -5.52 7.24 -2.49
C ARG A 256 -5.30 6.09 -1.52
N LEU A 257 -5.35 6.38 -0.22
CA LEU A 257 -5.15 5.37 0.81
C LEU A 257 -6.28 4.33 0.79
N ASN A 258 -7.53 4.77 0.66
CA ASN A 258 -8.68 3.87 0.55
C ASN A 258 -8.57 2.99 -0.70
N VAL A 259 -8.18 3.55 -1.86
CA VAL A 259 -7.90 2.74 -3.05
C VAL A 259 -6.83 1.71 -2.75
N ALA A 260 -5.69 2.10 -2.19
CA ALA A 260 -4.57 1.21 -1.92
C ALA A 260 -4.96 0.03 -1.00
N LEU A 261 -5.66 0.29 0.11
CA LEU A 261 -6.09 -0.73 1.06
C LEU A 261 -7.15 -1.68 0.50
N THR A 262 -8.00 -1.21 -0.42
CA THR A 262 -9.12 -1.99 -1.01
C THR A 262 -8.72 -2.82 -2.23
N ARG A 263 -7.43 -2.85 -2.59
CA ARG A 263 -6.94 -3.66 -3.73
C ARG A 263 -6.71 -5.13 -3.36
N ALA A 264 -6.57 -5.45 -2.08
CA ALA A 264 -6.31 -6.81 -1.59
C ALA A 264 -7.60 -7.59 -1.34
N LYS A 265 -7.65 -8.87 -1.73
CA LYS A 265 -8.75 -9.79 -1.38
C LYS A 265 -8.50 -10.50 -0.04
N LYS A 266 -7.30 -11.05 0.13
CA LYS A 266 -6.96 -11.98 1.22
C LYS A 266 -5.90 -11.42 2.17
N LYS A 267 -4.89 -10.73 1.64
CA LYS A 267 -3.79 -10.18 2.45
C LYS A 267 -3.31 -8.80 1.99
N VAL A 268 -3.15 -7.87 2.91
CA VAL A 268 -2.52 -6.56 2.70
C VAL A 268 -1.34 -6.39 3.65
N ILE A 269 -0.20 -6.04 3.08
CA ILE A 269 1.06 -5.80 3.80
C ILE A 269 1.46 -4.35 3.52
N VAL A 270 1.45 -3.50 4.54
CA VAL A 270 1.77 -2.08 4.43
C VAL A 270 3.11 -1.81 5.07
N LEU A 271 4.07 -1.27 4.32
CA LEU A 271 5.38 -0.88 4.82
C LEU A 271 5.48 0.63 4.98
N GLY A 272 6.09 1.07 6.07
CA GLY A 272 6.50 2.46 6.24
C GLY A 272 6.85 2.81 7.70
N SER A 273 7.30 4.06 7.88
CA SER A 273 7.58 4.62 9.21
C SER A 273 6.29 4.94 9.95
N PHE A 274 5.99 4.20 11.03
CA PHE A 274 4.79 4.45 11.83
C PHE A 274 4.80 5.87 12.40
N LYS A 275 5.94 6.33 12.93
CA LYS A 275 6.15 7.67 13.49
C LYS A 275 5.87 8.77 12.45
N THR A 276 6.51 8.73 11.29
CA THR A 276 6.34 9.76 10.25
C THR A 276 4.90 9.78 9.73
N LEU A 277 4.30 8.62 9.47
CA LEU A 277 2.97 8.53 8.88
C LEU A 277 1.86 8.92 9.86
N LYS A 278 1.95 8.48 11.13
CA LYS A 278 0.97 8.79 12.18
C LYS A 278 0.96 10.27 12.54
N ASN A 279 2.13 10.91 12.57
CA ASN A 279 2.25 12.32 12.94
C ASN A 279 2.10 13.27 11.75
N GLY A 280 2.33 12.77 10.53
CA GLY A 280 2.33 13.60 9.33
C GLY A 280 1.01 13.68 8.59
N SER A 281 0.04 12.80 8.84
CA SER A 281 -1.26 12.81 8.15
C SER A 281 -2.42 12.53 9.10
N ALA A 282 -3.35 13.48 9.17
CA ALA A 282 -4.59 13.36 9.94
C ALA A 282 -5.49 12.22 9.42
N HIS A 283 -5.38 11.86 8.13
CA HIS A 283 -6.14 10.76 7.53
C HIS A 283 -5.51 9.39 7.80
N LEU A 284 -4.17 9.29 7.83
CA LEU A 284 -3.47 8.04 8.16
C LEU A 284 -3.53 7.72 9.66
N GLN A 285 -3.49 8.73 10.52
CA GLN A 285 -3.49 8.58 11.98
C GLN A 285 -4.59 7.65 12.52
N PRO A 286 -5.89 7.81 12.21
CA PRO A 286 -6.94 6.94 12.73
C PRO A 286 -6.80 5.50 12.23
N ILE A 287 -6.35 5.30 10.98
CA ILE A 287 -6.11 3.97 10.41
C ILE A 287 -4.96 3.28 11.15
N LEU A 288 -3.83 3.97 11.31
CA LEU A 288 -2.65 3.45 11.98
C LEU A 288 -2.91 3.16 13.47
N ASN A 289 -3.65 4.04 14.16
CA ASN A 289 -4.06 3.79 15.54
C ASN A 289 -4.93 2.53 15.65
N ARG A 290 -5.89 2.32 14.74
CA ARG A 290 -6.70 1.09 14.71
C ARG A 290 -5.88 -0.15 14.43
N MET A 291 -4.97 -0.10 13.45
CA MET A 291 -4.05 -1.22 13.19
C MET A 291 -3.21 -1.55 14.42
N ASN A 292 -2.73 -0.53 15.15
CA ASN A 292 -1.99 -0.73 16.39
C ASN A 292 -2.85 -1.36 17.49
N MET A 293 -4.08 -0.88 17.72
CA MET A 293 -5.01 -1.45 18.71
C MET A 293 -5.41 -2.89 18.40
N ARG A 294 -5.43 -3.27 17.11
CA ARG A 294 -5.75 -4.63 16.64
C ARG A 294 -4.55 -5.58 16.58
N ASN A 295 -3.39 -5.20 17.12
CA ASN A 295 -2.15 -5.97 17.01
C ASN A 295 -1.74 -6.29 15.54
N GLN A 296 -2.12 -5.41 14.61
CA GLN A 296 -1.76 -5.50 13.19
C GLN A 296 -0.44 -4.78 12.89
N ARG A 297 0.07 -3.94 13.81
CA ARG A 297 1.42 -3.37 13.71
C ARG A 297 2.47 -4.41 14.10
N PHE A 298 3.52 -4.51 13.32
CA PHE A 298 4.69 -5.33 13.59
C PHE A 298 5.95 -4.50 13.43
N LEU A 299 6.66 -4.27 14.54
CA LEU A 299 7.92 -3.53 14.56
C LEU A 299 9.05 -4.44 14.08
N LEU A 300 9.74 -4.04 13.02
CA LEU A 300 10.87 -4.81 12.51
C LEU A 300 12.08 -4.75 13.46
N PRO A 301 12.89 -5.82 13.53
CA PRO A 301 14.15 -5.77 14.25
C PRO A 301 15.12 -4.78 13.60
N ASP A 302 16.14 -4.35 14.34
CA ASP A 302 17.10 -3.34 13.87
C ASP A 302 17.90 -3.82 12.65
N ASN A 303 18.25 -5.11 12.63
CA ASN A 303 18.98 -5.80 11.56
C ASN A 303 18.08 -6.43 10.48
N ALA A 304 16.82 -5.99 10.33
CA ALA A 304 15.85 -6.66 9.47
C ALA A 304 16.30 -6.81 8.00
N VAL A 305 17.12 -5.88 7.50
CA VAL A 305 17.60 -5.85 6.12
C VAL A 305 18.75 -6.84 5.90
N GLU A 306 19.58 -7.04 6.91
CA GLU A 306 20.71 -7.96 6.93
C GLU A 306 20.29 -9.41 7.29
N CYS A 307 19.05 -9.60 7.79
CA CYS A 307 18.55 -10.90 8.22
C CYS A 307 18.58 -11.97 7.11
N TYR A 308 18.27 -11.61 5.86
CA TYR A 308 18.10 -12.58 4.77
C TYR A 308 19.02 -12.22 3.60
N SER A 309 19.68 -13.24 3.02
CA SER A 309 20.39 -13.11 1.75
C SER A 309 19.50 -13.72 0.68
N ILE A 310 18.63 -12.89 0.13
CA ILE A 310 17.86 -13.25 -1.06
C ILE A 310 18.65 -12.69 -2.25
N PRO A 311 19.07 -13.51 -3.23
CA PRO A 311 19.69 -13.03 -4.44
C PRO A 311 18.69 -12.29 -5.35
#